data_AF-A0A1W9PHT3-F1
#
_entry.id   AF-A0A1W9PHT3-F1
#
_cell.length_a   1.000
_cell.length_b   1.000
_cell.length_c   1.000
_cell.angle_alpha   90.00
_cell.angle_beta   90.00
_cell.angle_gamma   90.00
#
_symmetry.space_group_name_H-M   'P 1'
#
loop_
_entity.id
_entity.type
_entity.pdbx_description
1 polymer ?
#
loop_
_entity_poly.entity_id
_entity_poly.type
_entity_poly.pdbx_seq_one_letter_code
_entity_poly.pdbx_strand_id
1 'polypeptide(L)'
;MLKFATVLTAITVFLLADSSLLKTGQIKSYNQNNVVVTDGSVKDDGYYQIGLDHQYTRDDEKGIVYDHVTGLEWQDTSIVKSKTRTWQGAINYCNTLALDGGNWSLPDVKELETLVNYAECCPSIDAIFENIPAVSAYWSSTTYVHDTTKAWRVRFNWGYSFPELKSGTVLVRCVRGGNPENPNFIRSEDDIVSDLVTGLAWQDDADAKNIKKNWIGAIHYCDDLTLGSYSDWRLPNQKELISIADRSRYNPAIETIFENIAPRTSRLNASSYWSSTTRIQHPDTIDAWHVSYEKSLNYYNRKETLRHVRCVRGGEVGSNTNTPPIATDNNYSTIVDMTKSGNVITDGIPDSDPDGDTFSISANTEPSNGMLTLENNGSFIYQPDLGFIGIDLFSYWITDMREAQSNEATVRITINSSSSSSVTSSSSSSESSSSSSIPGGTDFFDDFRYDTIANYGQSGVGSFTYDAINQQAL
;
A
#
# COMPACT_ATOMS: atom_id res chain seq x y z
N MET A 1 -2.05 -38.39 -41.96
CA MET A 1 -2.47 -37.92 -40.62
C MET A 1 -1.22 -37.60 -39.82
N LEU A 2 -0.91 -36.32 -39.60
CA LEU A 2 0.04 -35.92 -38.57
C LEU A 2 -0.74 -35.74 -37.27
N LYS A 3 -0.22 -36.24 -36.15
CA LYS A 3 -0.67 -35.84 -34.82
C LYS A 3 0.21 -34.68 -34.37
N PHE A 4 -0.38 -33.50 -34.15
CA PHE A 4 0.28 -32.47 -33.37
C PHE A 4 0.25 -32.86 -31.88
N ALA A 5 1.35 -32.64 -31.18
CA ALA A 5 1.43 -32.83 -29.74
C ALA A 5 1.12 -31.50 -29.05
N THR A 6 0.19 -31.51 -28.09
CA THR A 6 -0.11 -30.33 -27.28
C THR A 6 1.07 -30.04 -26.37
N VAL A 7 1.79 -28.94 -26.61
CA VAL A 7 2.75 -28.40 -25.64
C VAL A 7 1.93 -27.70 -24.57
N LEU A 8 1.89 -28.29 -23.37
CA LEU A 8 1.23 -27.66 -22.23
C LEU A 8 2.21 -26.68 -21.58
N THR A 9 2.21 -25.43 -22.03
CA THR A 9 3.02 -24.36 -21.44
C THR A 9 2.49 -24.06 -20.05
N ALA A 10 3.22 -24.44 -19.00
CA ALA A 10 2.90 -24.03 -17.64
C ALA A 10 3.16 -22.53 -17.51
N ILE A 11 2.10 -21.73 -17.53
CA ILE A 11 2.18 -20.30 -17.21
C ILE A 11 2.30 -20.19 -15.69
N THR A 12 3.51 -19.90 -15.21
CA THR A 12 3.73 -19.52 -13.81
C THR A 12 3.04 -18.18 -13.57
N VAL A 13 1.90 -18.20 -12.89
CA VAL A 13 1.26 -16.98 -12.41
C VAL A 13 2.16 -16.38 -11.35
N PHE A 14 2.88 -15.32 -11.71
CA PHE A 14 3.46 -14.42 -10.72
C PHE A 14 2.30 -13.63 -10.10
N LEU A 15 1.89 -14.06 -8.90
CA LEU A 15 1.19 -13.17 -7.99
C LEU A 15 2.11 -11.98 -7.74
N LEU A 16 1.68 -10.79 -8.18
CA LEU A 16 2.32 -9.55 -7.75
C LEU A 16 2.03 -9.39 -6.26
N ALA A 17 3.07 -9.18 -5.47
CA ALA A 17 2.92 -9.09 -4.01
C ALA A 17 2.07 -7.87 -3.62
N ASP A 18 1.15 -8.08 -2.66
CA ASP A 18 0.44 -7.00 -1.96
C ASP A 18 1.45 -6.03 -1.30
N SER A 19 1.00 -4.82 -0.96
CA SER A 19 1.80 -3.76 -0.35
C SER A 19 2.56 -4.30 0.87
N SER A 20 3.88 -4.42 0.70
CA SER A 20 4.79 -5.27 1.48
C SER A 20 5.18 -4.72 2.86
N LEU A 21 4.49 -3.68 3.32
CA LEU A 21 4.58 -3.11 4.65
C LEU A 21 3.19 -3.06 5.25
N LEU A 22 3.04 -3.73 6.38
CA LEU A 22 1.74 -4.16 6.90
C LEU A 22 0.78 -3.04 7.30
N LYS A 23 -0.34 -2.97 6.57
CA LYS A 23 -1.63 -2.44 7.04
C LYS A 23 -2.07 -3.25 8.27
N THR A 24 -2.04 -2.66 9.46
CA THR A 24 -2.22 -3.37 10.74
C THR A 24 -3.65 -3.74 11.15
N GLY A 25 -4.72 -3.25 10.52
CA GLY A 25 -6.09 -3.66 10.87
C GLY A 25 -6.54 -3.28 12.30
N GLN A 26 -5.70 -2.61 13.10
CA GLN A 26 -5.90 -2.41 14.53
C GLN A 26 -6.58 -1.05 14.80
N ILE A 27 -7.75 -1.08 15.43
CA ILE A 27 -8.48 0.11 15.92
C ILE A 27 -8.30 0.36 17.43
N LYS A 28 -7.76 -0.64 18.13
CA LYS A 28 -7.33 -0.65 19.54
C LYS A 28 -6.11 -1.57 19.69
N SER A 29 -5.52 -1.64 20.88
CA SER A 29 -4.54 -2.68 21.21
C SER A 29 -5.28 -4.01 21.50
N TYR A 30 -4.80 -5.12 20.96
CA TYR A 30 -5.49 -6.43 21.01
C TYR A 30 -4.55 -7.56 21.44
N ASN A 31 -5.10 -8.60 22.06
CA ASN A 31 -4.38 -9.85 22.28
C ASN A 31 -4.60 -10.86 21.13
N GLN A 32 -3.80 -11.93 21.18
CA GLN A 32 -3.84 -13.13 20.32
C GLN A 32 -5.20 -13.87 20.25
N ASN A 33 -6.22 -13.42 20.99
CA ASN A 33 -7.58 -13.96 20.97
C ASN A 33 -8.61 -12.88 20.55
N ASN A 34 -8.15 -11.80 19.91
CA ASN A 34 -8.91 -10.63 19.46
C ASN A 34 -9.64 -9.86 20.58
N VAL A 35 -9.18 -9.97 21.83
CA VAL A 35 -9.73 -9.22 22.97
C VAL A 35 -8.99 -7.89 23.13
N VAL A 36 -9.74 -6.79 23.20
CA VAL A 36 -9.23 -5.44 23.47
C VAL A 36 -8.47 -5.40 24.80
N VAL A 37 -7.31 -4.73 24.81
CA VAL A 37 -6.49 -4.53 26.01
C VAL A 37 -7.08 -3.41 26.87
N THR A 38 -8.11 -3.73 27.66
CA THR A 38 -8.80 -2.77 28.53
C THR A 38 -8.10 -2.55 29.88
N ASP A 39 -7.21 -3.44 30.30
CA ASP A 39 -6.50 -3.35 31.59
C ASP A 39 -5.09 -3.96 31.58
N GLY A 40 -4.40 -3.87 32.72
CA GLY A 40 -3.03 -4.35 32.94
C GLY A 40 -2.74 -5.82 32.61
N SER A 41 -3.77 -6.68 32.65
CA SER A 41 -3.67 -8.14 32.58
C SER A 41 -3.81 -8.72 31.17
N VAL A 42 -4.43 -7.98 30.24
CA VAL A 42 -4.59 -8.40 28.85
C VAL A 42 -3.26 -8.17 28.10
N LYS A 43 -2.81 -9.17 27.35
CA LYS A 43 -1.50 -9.16 26.68
C LYS A 43 -1.64 -8.75 25.22
N ASP A 44 -1.26 -7.51 24.87
CA ASP A 44 -0.99 -7.21 23.45
C ASP A 44 0.13 -8.12 22.93
N ASP A 45 -0.10 -8.73 21.77
CA ASP A 45 0.73 -9.80 21.21
C ASP A 45 1.90 -9.29 20.34
N GLY A 46 1.85 -8.02 19.90
CA GLY A 46 2.86 -7.42 19.05
C GLY A 46 2.86 -7.91 17.61
N TYR A 47 1.80 -8.56 17.15
CA TYR A 47 1.58 -8.76 15.73
C TYR A 47 1.19 -7.47 15.04
N TYR A 48 1.40 -7.45 13.72
CA TYR A 48 0.92 -6.36 12.90
C TYR A 48 -0.60 -6.41 12.76
N GLN A 49 -1.25 -7.57 12.65
CA GLN A 49 -2.68 -7.65 12.33
C GLN A 49 -3.49 -8.38 13.41
N ILE A 50 -4.71 -7.90 13.66
CA ILE A 50 -5.65 -8.51 14.61
C ILE A 50 -6.07 -9.91 14.13
N GLY A 51 -5.63 -10.95 14.86
CA GLY A 51 -6.05 -12.33 14.63
C GLY A 51 -5.56 -12.97 13.33
N LEU A 52 -4.51 -12.42 12.71
CA LEU A 52 -3.83 -13.02 11.58
C LEU A 52 -2.46 -13.52 12.03
N ASP A 53 -2.33 -14.84 12.18
CA ASP A 53 -1.04 -15.51 12.29
C ASP A 53 -0.18 -15.23 11.06
N HIS A 54 1.15 -15.24 11.24
CA HIS A 54 2.10 -15.09 10.14
C HIS A 54 1.81 -16.11 9.03
N GLN A 55 1.47 -15.62 7.82
CA GLN A 55 1.23 -16.50 6.68
C GLN A 55 2.56 -17.00 6.10
N TYR A 56 3.02 -18.15 6.59
CA TYR A 56 4.20 -18.86 6.08
C TYR A 56 3.83 -20.16 5.36
N THR A 57 4.59 -20.52 4.33
CA THR A 57 4.65 -21.91 3.84
C THR A 57 6.10 -22.41 3.82
N ARG A 58 6.28 -23.73 3.89
CA ARG A 58 7.59 -24.38 3.95
C ARG A 58 7.76 -25.38 2.81
N ASP A 59 8.94 -25.38 2.23
CA ASP A 59 9.42 -26.42 1.32
C ASP A 59 10.58 -27.15 2.01
N ASP A 60 10.32 -28.38 2.46
CA ASP A 60 11.29 -29.23 3.17
C ASP A 60 12.36 -29.83 2.24
N GLU A 61 12.05 -30.05 0.96
CA GLU A 61 13.02 -30.57 -0.02
C GLU A 61 14.09 -29.52 -0.34
N LYS A 62 13.68 -28.25 -0.41
CA LYS A 62 14.58 -27.09 -0.56
C LYS A 62 15.15 -26.60 0.77
N GLY A 63 14.45 -26.82 1.89
CA GLY A 63 14.76 -26.19 3.18
C GLY A 63 14.58 -24.66 3.14
N ILE A 64 13.43 -24.21 2.64
CA ILE A 64 13.05 -22.79 2.49
C ILE A 64 11.70 -22.54 3.18
N VAL A 65 11.53 -21.36 3.79
CA VAL A 65 10.24 -20.84 4.25
C VAL A 65 9.90 -19.60 3.43
N TYR A 66 8.71 -19.55 2.83
CA TYR A 66 8.17 -18.40 2.11
C TYR A 66 7.25 -17.61 3.06
N ASP A 67 7.43 -16.29 3.11
CA ASP A 67 6.61 -15.33 3.86
C ASP A 67 5.63 -14.66 2.90
N HIS A 68 4.34 -15.04 2.98
CA HIS A 68 3.28 -14.49 2.13
C HIS A 68 2.91 -13.04 2.46
N VAL A 69 3.37 -12.52 3.60
CA VAL A 69 3.09 -11.15 4.04
C VAL A 69 4.12 -10.16 3.48
N THR A 70 5.39 -10.58 3.37
CA THR A 70 6.49 -9.71 2.87
C THR A 70 6.98 -10.08 1.47
N GLY A 71 6.57 -11.24 0.96
CA GLY A 71 7.11 -11.86 -0.25
C GLY A 71 8.54 -12.40 -0.10
N LEU A 72 9.10 -12.40 1.12
CA LEU A 72 10.48 -12.82 1.38
C LEU A 72 10.58 -14.35 1.48
N GLU A 73 11.62 -14.90 0.86
CA GLU A 73 12.02 -16.30 1.01
C GLU A 73 13.23 -16.42 1.93
N TRP A 74 13.13 -17.35 2.88
CA TRP A 74 14.07 -17.52 3.98
C TRP A 74 14.72 -18.89 3.94
N GLN A 75 16.06 -18.92 3.96
CA GLN A 75 16.83 -20.16 4.04
C GLN A 75 16.64 -20.82 5.42
N ASP A 76 16.07 -22.03 5.50
CA ASP A 76 15.97 -22.82 6.75
C ASP A 76 16.72 -24.16 6.74
N THR A 77 17.61 -24.40 5.78
CA THR A 77 18.49 -25.60 5.81
C THR A 77 19.28 -25.74 7.14
N SER A 78 19.60 -26.96 7.57
CA SER A 78 20.22 -27.29 8.88
C SER A 78 21.56 -26.61 9.23
N ILE A 79 22.20 -25.94 8.27
CA ILE A 79 23.39 -25.13 8.47
C ILE A 79 23.11 -23.84 9.28
N VAL A 80 21.88 -23.29 9.20
CA VAL A 80 21.55 -21.98 9.82
C VAL A 80 21.50 -22.06 11.35
N LYS A 81 21.25 -23.23 11.94
CA LYS A 81 21.32 -23.46 13.40
C LYS A 81 22.71 -23.79 13.95
N SER A 82 23.69 -24.04 13.08
CA SER A 82 24.95 -24.68 13.47
C SER A 82 26.22 -23.93 13.06
N LYS A 83 26.18 -23.06 12.05
CA LYS A 83 27.38 -22.43 11.48
C LYS A 83 27.42 -20.92 11.67
N THR A 84 28.25 -20.47 12.60
CA THR A 84 28.54 -19.03 12.77
C THR A 84 29.55 -18.54 11.73
N ARG A 85 29.51 -17.24 11.41
CA ARG A 85 30.40 -16.56 10.46
C ARG A 85 30.74 -15.16 10.96
N THR A 86 31.88 -14.60 10.55
CA THR A 86 32.12 -13.15 10.66
C THR A 86 31.15 -12.39 9.77
N TRP A 87 30.93 -11.10 10.01
CA TRP A 87 29.94 -10.33 9.23
C TRP A 87 30.25 -10.33 7.72
N GLN A 88 31.50 -10.10 7.33
CA GLN A 88 31.92 -10.24 5.92
C GLN A 88 31.78 -11.69 5.42
N GLY A 89 32.07 -12.68 6.27
CA GLY A 89 31.86 -14.09 5.96
C GLY A 89 30.39 -14.48 5.80
N ALA A 90 29.46 -13.71 6.37
CA ALA A 90 28.01 -13.87 6.23
C ALA A 90 27.53 -13.32 4.87
N ILE A 91 27.94 -12.10 4.51
CA ILE A 91 27.69 -11.50 3.18
C ILE A 91 28.23 -12.43 2.09
N ASN A 92 29.51 -12.82 2.17
CA ASN A 92 30.14 -13.69 1.19
C ASN A 92 29.45 -15.07 1.10
N TYR A 93 28.83 -15.54 2.18
CA TYR A 93 28.12 -16.81 2.19
C TYR A 93 26.77 -16.73 1.46
N CYS A 94 25.94 -15.74 1.77
CA CYS A 94 24.65 -15.60 1.10
C CYS A 94 24.82 -15.30 -0.39
N ASN A 95 25.69 -14.36 -0.74
CA ASN A 95 25.99 -14.01 -2.14
C ASN A 95 26.63 -15.16 -2.95
N THR A 96 26.95 -16.31 -2.34
CA THR A 96 27.45 -17.54 -3.01
C THR A 96 26.60 -18.78 -2.70
N LEU A 97 25.45 -18.62 -2.05
CA LEU A 97 24.53 -19.71 -1.74
C LEU A 97 23.77 -20.11 -3.02
N ALA A 98 24.01 -21.33 -3.49
CA ALA A 98 23.35 -21.90 -4.68
C ALA A 98 22.06 -22.68 -4.36
N LEU A 99 21.40 -22.38 -3.23
CA LEU A 99 20.17 -23.06 -2.83
C LEU A 99 19.02 -22.64 -3.75
N ASP A 100 18.28 -23.61 -4.30
CA ASP A 100 17.14 -23.40 -5.20
C ASP A 100 17.38 -22.35 -6.31
N GLY A 101 18.49 -22.48 -7.04
CA GLY A 101 18.85 -21.53 -8.11
C GLY A 101 19.57 -20.26 -7.65
N GLY A 102 19.63 -19.99 -6.34
CA GLY A 102 20.45 -18.94 -5.76
C GLY A 102 19.71 -17.60 -5.55
N ASN A 103 20.38 -16.50 -5.91
CA ASN A 103 19.95 -15.11 -5.70
C ASN A 103 19.74 -14.70 -4.22
N TRP A 104 20.55 -15.22 -3.30
CA TRP A 104 20.44 -14.95 -1.87
C TRP A 104 21.29 -13.76 -1.42
N SER A 105 20.73 -12.95 -0.50
CA SER A 105 21.40 -11.85 0.20
C SER A 105 21.54 -12.18 1.70
N LEU A 106 22.37 -11.39 2.40
CA LEU A 106 22.32 -11.30 3.86
C LEU A 106 21.21 -10.29 4.21
N PRO A 107 20.14 -10.67 4.92
CA PRO A 107 19.01 -9.78 5.21
C PRO A 107 19.48 -8.51 5.92
N ASP A 108 18.79 -7.40 5.69
CA ASP A 108 18.92 -6.20 6.51
C ASP A 108 18.22 -6.40 7.89
N VAL A 109 18.34 -5.42 8.78
CA VAL A 109 17.78 -5.52 10.13
C VAL A 109 16.25 -5.39 10.17
N LYS A 110 15.62 -4.65 9.24
CA LYS A 110 14.16 -4.57 9.14
C LYS A 110 13.59 -5.88 8.59
N GLU A 111 14.17 -6.43 7.51
CA GLU A 111 13.82 -7.76 6.99
C GLU A 111 13.93 -8.83 8.09
N LEU A 112 15.03 -8.86 8.84
CA LEU A 112 15.25 -9.85 9.89
C LEU A 112 14.40 -9.63 11.15
N GLU A 113 13.78 -8.45 11.32
CA GLU A 113 12.84 -8.15 12.40
C GLU A 113 11.38 -8.56 12.07
N THR A 114 11.01 -8.76 10.80
CA THR A 114 9.65 -9.25 10.44
C THR A 114 9.35 -10.63 11.02
N LEU A 115 10.38 -11.49 11.05
CA LEU A 115 10.38 -12.83 11.63
C LEU A 115 10.23 -12.87 13.16
N VAL A 116 10.36 -11.73 13.86
CA VAL A 116 10.23 -11.74 15.33
C VAL A 116 8.76 -11.95 15.71
N ASN A 117 8.47 -13.08 16.35
CA ASN A 117 7.17 -13.35 16.93
C ASN A 117 7.15 -12.87 18.40
N TYR A 118 6.40 -11.82 18.70
CA TYR A 118 6.28 -11.26 20.06
C TYR A 118 5.26 -12.00 20.95
N ALA A 119 4.35 -12.77 20.33
CA ALA A 119 3.43 -13.67 21.03
C ALA A 119 4.15 -14.93 21.55
N GLU A 120 5.23 -15.34 20.90
CA GLU A 120 6.01 -16.53 21.28
C GLU A 120 7.25 -16.21 22.11
N CYS A 121 7.77 -17.22 22.83
CA CYS A 121 9.11 -17.17 23.38
C CYS A 121 9.88 -18.45 23.22
N CYS A 122 11.20 -18.24 23.15
CA CYS A 122 12.19 -19.22 23.53
C CYS A 122 12.25 -20.42 22.55
N PRO A 123 12.05 -20.20 21.23
CA PRO A 123 12.31 -18.95 20.52
C PRO A 123 11.05 -18.09 20.20
N SER A 124 11.28 -16.80 19.97
CA SER A 124 10.34 -15.76 19.53
C SER A 124 10.38 -15.62 18.00
N ILE A 125 10.05 -16.72 17.32
CA ILE A 125 9.92 -16.88 15.86
C ILE A 125 9.08 -18.14 15.63
N ASP A 126 8.21 -18.09 14.62
CA ASP A 126 7.23 -19.13 14.30
C ASP A 126 7.85 -20.54 14.23
N ALA A 127 7.12 -21.52 14.77
CA ALA A 127 7.50 -22.93 14.83
C ALA A 127 7.78 -23.57 13.45
N ILE A 128 7.30 -23.00 12.34
CA ILE A 128 7.64 -23.40 10.97
C ILE A 128 9.13 -23.27 10.65
N PHE A 129 9.89 -22.48 11.42
CA PHE A 129 11.34 -22.36 11.33
C PHE A 129 12.06 -23.44 12.17
N GLU A 130 11.95 -24.70 11.75
CA GLU A 130 12.54 -25.87 12.43
C GLU A 130 14.03 -25.75 12.76
N ASN A 131 14.80 -24.97 11.99
CA ASN A 131 16.24 -24.81 12.16
C ASN A 131 16.61 -23.57 12.98
N ILE A 132 15.93 -23.37 14.10
CA ILE A 132 16.24 -22.37 15.13
C ILE A 132 16.87 -23.02 16.37
N PRO A 133 18.10 -22.63 16.77
CA PRO A 133 18.69 -23.05 18.04
C PRO A 133 18.17 -22.19 19.21
N ALA A 134 18.17 -22.77 20.41
CA ALA A 134 17.68 -22.11 21.64
C ALA A 134 18.37 -20.78 22.01
N VAL A 135 19.62 -20.57 21.54
CA VAL A 135 20.29 -19.26 21.57
C VAL A 135 20.55 -18.81 20.13
N SER A 136 19.48 -18.37 19.48
CA SER A 136 19.43 -17.91 18.10
C SER A 136 19.75 -16.43 18.02
N ALA A 137 20.89 -16.11 17.39
CA ALA A 137 21.31 -14.76 17.05
C ALA A 137 21.82 -14.77 15.60
N TYR A 138 21.24 -13.95 14.73
CA TYR A 138 21.51 -13.94 13.29
C TYR A 138 22.04 -12.58 12.82
N TRP A 139 23.08 -12.58 11.97
CA TRP A 139 23.60 -11.37 11.34
C TRP A 139 22.59 -10.71 10.41
N SER A 140 22.62 -9.38 10.36
CA SER A 140 22.07 -8.60 9.25
C SER A 140 23.18 -7.87 8.47
N SER A 141 22.87 -7.41 7.26
CA SER A 141 23.72 -6.55 6.43
C SER A 141 23.80 -5.11 6.94
N THR A 142 22.88 -4.67 7.79
CA THR A 142 22.84 -3.28 8.27
C THR A 142 24.02 -2.98 9.20
N THR A 143 24.85 -2.00 8.82
CA THR A 143 25.93 -1.50 9.68
C THR A 143 25.36 -0.62 10.79
N TYR A 144 25.93 -0.68 11.99
CA TYR A 144 25.51 0.17 13.11
C TYR A 144 26.14 1.57 12.97
N VAL A 145 25.35 2.59 12.64
CA VAL A 145 25.89 3.92 12.28
C VAL A 145 26.75 4.57 13.37
N HIS A 146 26.43 4.37 14.65
CA HIS A 146 27.19 4.96 15.77
C HIS A 146 28.58 4.33 15.97
N ASP A 147 28.80 3.10 15.47
CA ASP A 147 30.10 2.43 15.48
C ASP A 147 30.15 1.45 14.31
N THR A 148 30.74 1.89 13.19
CA THR A 148 30.76 1.16 11.92
C THR A 148 31.60 -0.13 11.96
N THR A 149 32.38 -0.35 13.04
CA THR A 149 33.03 -1.64 13.32
C THR A 149 32.02 -2.72 13.74
N LYS A 150 30.79 -2.32 14.08
CA LYS A 150 29.66 -3.20 14.40
C LYS A 150 28.63 -3.27 13.27
N ALA A 151 27.88 -4.37 13.26
CA ALA A 151 26.68 -4.55 12.46
C ALA A 151 25.52 -5.00 13.36
N TRP A 152 24.30 -4.81 12.89
CA TRP A 152 23.11 -5.25 13.60
C TRP A 152 22.96 -6.78 13.52
N ARG A 153 22.42 -7.37 14.61
CA ARG A 153 21.92 -8.75 14.64
C ARG A 153 20.60 -8.80 15.39
N VAL A 154 19.72 -9.71 14.98
CA VAL A 154 18.46 -10.01 15.66
C VAL A 154 18.62 -11.28 16.50
N ARG A 155 18.01 -11.30 17.68
CA ARG A 155 18.01 -12.43 18.61
C ARG A 155 16.60 -12.98 18.82
N PHE A 156 16.29 -14.07 18.13
CA PHE A 156 15.01 -14.79 18.32
C PHE A 156 14.92 -15.49 19.67
N ASN A 157 15.98 -15.58 20.48
CA ASN A 157 15.83 -16.14 21.83
C ASN A 157 14.90 -15.29 22.74
N TRP A 158 14.75 -13.98 22.49
CA TRP A 158 13.80 -13.09 23.17
C TRP A 158 13.12 -12.02 22.27
N GLY A 159 13.41 -11.96 20.97
CA GLY A 159 12.79 -11.01 20.03
C GLY A 159 13.40 -9.60 20.02
N TYR A 160 14.74 -9.47 20.01
CA TYR A 160 15.39 -8.16 20.16
C TYR A 160 16.66 -7.96 19.31
N SER A 161 16.86 -6.74 18.80
CA SER A 161 18.00 -6.36 17.93
C SER A 161 19.11 -5.65 18.72
N PHE A 162 20.38 -6.04 18.53
CA PHE A 162 21.54 -5.35 19.11
C PHE A 162 22.75 -5.35 18.16
N PRO A 163 23.62 -4.33 18.19
CA PRO A 163 24.85 -4.33 17.42
C PRO A 163 25.91 -5.28 18.00
N GLU A 164 26.72 -5.89 17.14
CA GLU A 164 27.85 -6.77 17.47
C GLU A 164 29.07 -6.47 16.60
N LEU A 165 30.28 -6.68 17.11
CA LEU A 165 31.53 -6.47 16.37
C LEU A 165 31.59 -7.36 15.12
N LYS A 166 31.87 -6.76 13.95
CA LYS A 166 31.93 -7.47 12.64
C LYS A 166 33.00 -8.57 12.57
N SER A 167 33.99 -8.53 13.48
CA SER A 167 35.04 -9.53 13.68
C SER A 167 34.61 -10.72 14.54
N GLY A 168 33.55 -10.59 15.34
CA GLY A 168 32.92 -11.71 16.06
C GLY A 168 32.18 -12.64 15.10
N THR A 169 31.75 -13.82 15.58
CA THR A 169 30.96 -14.76 14.77
C THR A 169 29.54 -14.92 15.32
N VAL A 170 28.56 -14.91 14.41
CA VAL A 170 27.11 -14.98 14.67
C VAL A 170 26.49 -15.91 13.62
N LEU A 171 25.31 -16.50 13.86
CA LEU A 171 24.65 -17.37 12.87
C LEU A 171 24.23 -16.58 11.63
N VAL A 172 23.96 -17.29 10.54
CA VAL A 172 23.53 -16.70 9.27
C VAL A 172 22.35 -17.47 8.71
N ARG A 173 21.32 -16.70 8.37
CA ARG A 173 20.11 -17.10 7.64
C ARG A 173 20.04 -16.12 6.48
N CYS A 174 20.07 -16.63 5.26
CA CYS A 174 19.99 -15.79 4.06
C CYS A 174 18.52 -15.55 3.67
N VAL A 175 18.27 -14.44 2.97
CA VAL A 175 16.96 -14.08 2.43
C VAL A 175 17.05 -13.87 0.92
N ARG A 176 15.92 -13.93 0.21
CA ARG A 176 15.75 -13.46 -1.18
C ARG A 176 14.29 -13.08 -1.42
N GLY A 177 13.99 -12.56 -2.61
CA GLY A 177 12.62 -12.14 -2.95
C GLY A 177 12.22 -10.88 -2.18
N GLY A 178 10.91 -10.73 -1.97
CA GLY A 178 10.29 -9.54 -1.40
C GLY A 178 10.42 -8.28 -2.27
N ASN A 179 9.63 -7.27 -1.90
CA ASN A 179 9.83 -5.89 -2.34
C ASN A 179 9.42 -4.97 -1.18
N PRO A 180 10.05 -5.06 0.02
CA PRO A 180 9.68 -4.24 1.18
C PRO A 180 9.76 -2.76 0.83
N GLU A 181 8.61 -2.12 0.66
CA GLU A 181 8.55 -0.73 0.21
C GLU A 181 9.13 0.18 1.30
N ASN A 182 9.82 1.25 0.87
CA ASN A 182 10.33 2.22 1.82
C ASN A 182 9.16 3.07 2.31
N PRO A 183 8.97 3.23 3.64
CA PRO A 183 7.81 3.94 4.18
C PRO A 183 7.79 5.38 3.68
N ASN A 184 6.62 5.83 3.22
CA ASN A 184 6.44 7.05 2.46
C ASN A 184 5.70 8.07 3.31
N PHE A 185 6.44 8.73 4.20
CA PHE A 185 5.87 9.63 5.19
C PHE A 185 5.54 11.02 4.62
N ILE A 186 4.34 11.51 4.92
CA ILE A 186 3.90 12.90 4.77
C ILE A 186 3.51 13.51 6.12
N ARG A 187 3.57 14.84 6.27
CA ARG A 187 3.14 15.58 7.48
C ARG A 187 1.97 16.49 7.15
N SER A 188 0.93 16.53 8.00
CA SER A 188 -0.17 17.51 7.91
C SER A 188 0.09 18.76 8.75
N GLU A 189 -0.76 19.78 8.60
CA GLU A 189 -0.75 20.97 9.46
C GLU A 189 -1.23 20.67 10.90
N ASP A 190 -1.95 19.55 11.11
CA ASP A 190 -2.46 19.08 12.42
C ASP A 190 -1.41 18.32 13.26
N ASP A 191 -0.11 18.45 12.96
CA ASP A 191 0.99 17.70 13.62
C ASP A 191 0.85 16.16 13.51
N ILE A 192 0.23 15.66 12.43
CA ILE A 192 0.12 14.21 12.14
C ILE A 192 1.13 13.83 11.04
N VAL A 193 1.82 12.70 11.23
CA VAL A 193 2.69 12.08 10.21
C VAL A 193 2.05 10.79 9.69
N SER A 194 1.69 10.74 8.42
CA SER A 194 1.07 9.56 7.78
C SER A 194 2.07 8.83 6.90
N ASP A 195 2.17 7.51 7.03
CA ASP A 195 2.87 6.63 6.09
C ASP A 195 1.89 6.15 5.01
N LEU A 196 2.14 6.56 3.76
CA LEU A 196 1.30 6.21 2.62
C LEU A 196 1.43 4.73 2.18
N VAL A 197 2.41 3.98 2.70
CA VAL A 197 2.56 2.55 2.42
C VAL A 197 1.69 1.71 3.35
N THR A 198 1.89 1.84 4.67
CA THR A 198 1.12 1.08 5.69
C THR A 198 -0.29 1.63 5.93
N GLY A 199 -0.58 2.87 5.52
CA GLY A 199 -1.81 3.58 5.91
C GLY A 199 -1.85 3.99 7.39
N LEU A 200 -0.74 3.88 8.12
CA LEU A 200 -0.63 4.31 9.53
C LEU A 200 -0.46 5.83 9.62
N ALA A 201 -1.21 6.46 10.51
CA ALA A 201 -1.03 7.87 10.87
C ALA A 201 -0.60 8.00 12.33
N TRP A 202 0.38 8.86 12.57
CA TRP A 202 1.14 8.97 13.81
C TRP A 202 0.98 10.34 14.45
N GLN A 203 0.73 10.36 15.75
CA GLN A 203 0.77 11.57 16.56
C GLN A 203 2.20 12.12 16.54
N ASP A 204 2.42 13.34 16.06
CA ASP A 204 3.70 14.07 16.22
C ASP A 204 3.46 15.51 16.68
N ASP A 205 2.57 15.68 17.66
CA ASP A 205 2.28 16.93 18.35
C ASP A 205 3.28 17.26 19.47
N ALA A 206 3.12 18.41 20.10
CA ALA A 206 3.98 18.82 21.21
C ALA A 206 3.96 17.86 22.43
N ASP A 207 2.94 17.00 22.58
CA ASP A 207 2.86 16.01 23.65
C ASP A 207 3.69 14.76 23.35
N ALA A 208 3.83 14.35 22.07
CA ALA A 208 4.64 13.21 21.65
C ALA A 208 6.13 13.30 22.07
N LYS A 209 6.66 14.50 22.34
CA LYS A 209 8.00 14.70 22.94
C LYS A 209 8.01 14.88 24.46
N ASN A 210 6.89 15.27 25.07
CA ASN A 210 6.82 15.77 26.44
C ASN A 210 6.15 14.79 27.41
N ILE A 211 5.00 14.22 27.03
CA ILE A 211 4.21 13.37 27.92
C ILE A 211 4.97 12.09 28.27
N LYS A 212 4.79 11.67 29.53
CA LYS A 212 5.18 10.35 30.03
C LYS A 212 4.05 9.72 30.82
N LYS A 213 3.86 8.42 30.63
CA LYS A 213 2.85 7.61 31.32
C LYS A 213 3.46 6.28 31.76
N ASN A 214 2.83 5.62 32.73
CA ASN A 214 2.99 4.19 32.92
C ASN A 214 2.26 3.46 31.77
N TRP A 215 2.49 2.16 31.57
CA TRP A 215 2.00 1.46 30.36
C TRP A 215 0.48 1.53 30.19
N ILE A 216 -0.30 1.27 31.24
CA ILE A 216 -1.77 1.36 31.18
C ILE A 216 -2.26 2.81 30.98
N GLY A 217 -1.58 3.80 31.58
CA GLY A 217 -1.86 5.21 31.34
C GLY A 217 -1.40 5.72 29.97
N ALA A 218 -0.61 4.94 29.23
CA ALA A 218 -0.24 5.20 27.84
C ALA A 218 -1.31 4.67 26.88
N ILE A 219 -1.87 3.49 27.17
CA ILE A 219 -3.04 2.94 26.47
C ILE A 219 -4.21 3.92 26.57
N HIS A 220 -4.66 4.24 27.79
CA HIS A 220 -5.78 5.18 27.99
C HIS A 220 -5.49 6.58 27.42
N TYR A 221 -4.25 7.08 27.50
CA TYR A 221 -3.90 8.38 26.89
C TYR A 221 -4.13 8.39 25.38
N CYS A 222 -3.85 7.27 24.69
CA CYS A 222 -4.14 7.18 23.26
C CYS A 222 -5.61 6.86 22.98
N ASP A 223 -6.28 6.04 23.80
CA ASP A 223 -7.71 5.76 23.64
C ASP A 223 -8.58 7.01 23.80
N ASP A 224 -8.18 7.93 24.68
CA ASP A 224 -8.83 9.22 24.94
C ASP A 224 -8.32 10.36 24.03
N LEU A 225 -7.32 10.13 23.17
CA LEU A 225 -6.71 11.19 22.35
C LEU A 225 -7.66 11.63 21.25
N THR A 226 -7.79 12.95 21.07
CA THR A 226 -8.35 13.57 19.87
C THR A 226 -7.31 14.54 19.29
N LEU A 227 -6.92 14.33 18.04
CA LEU A 227 -5.92 15.15 17.33
C LEU A 227 -6.31 15.27 15.85
N GLY A 228 -6.22 16.49 15.30
CA GLY A 228 -6.85 16.84 14.03
C GLY A 228 -8.36 16.59 14.11
N SER A 229 -8.90 15.90 13.10
CA SER A 229 -10.30 15.43 13.04
C SER A 229 -10.52 14.03 13.64
N TYR A 230 -9.50 13.43 14.28
CA TYR A 230 -9.45 11.99 14.57
C TYR A 230 -9.47 11.66 16.07
N SER A 231 -10.22 10.62 16.44
CA SER A 231 -10.40 10.11 17.81
C SER A 231 -10.30 8.57 17.93
N ASP A 232 -9.84 7.91 16.86
CA ASP A 232 -9.58 6.48 16.70
C ASP A 232 -8.12 6.11 17.04
N TRP A 233 -7.48 6.90 17.90
CA TRP A 233 -6.11 6.69 18.33
C TRP A 233 -5.97 5.50 19.30
N ARG A 234 -4.76 4.91 19.29
CA ARG A 234 -4.34 3.81 20.17
C ARG A 234 -2.84 3.83 20.43
N LEU A 235 -2.39 3.05 21.39
CA LEU A 235 -0.97 2.83 21.63
C LEU A 235 -0.44 1.85 20.55
N PRO A 236 0.63 2.20 19.80
CA PRO A 236 1.19 1.35 18.76
C PRO A 236 1.79 0.06 19.33
N ASN A 237 1.72 -1.02 18.56
CA ASN A 237 2.39 -2.25 18.90
C ASN A 237 3.92 -2.15 18.66
N GLN A 238 4.68 -3.12 19.20
CA GLN A 238 6.14 -3.09 19.15
C GLN A 238 6.69 -3.14 17.71
N LYS A 239 5.95 -3.74 16.79
CA LYS A 239 6.31 -3.90 15.38
C LYS A 239 6.01 -2.65 14.53
N GLU A 240 4.97 -1.90 14.87
CA GLU A 240 4.72 -0.55 14.36
C GLU A 240 5.78 0.45 14.82
N LEU A 241 6.17 0.46 16.10
CA LEU A 241 7.24 1.37 16.57
C LEU A 241 8.61 1.09 15.93
N ILE A 242 8.86 -0.15 15.47
CA ILE A 242 10.07 -0.50 14.72
C ILE A 242 10.01 0.05 13.28
N SER A 243 8.84 0.09 12.63
CA SER A 243 8.76 0.46 11.20
C SER A 243 9.25 1.89 10.94
N ILE A 244 8.85 2.84 11.80
CA ILE A 244 9.23 4.27 11.72
C ILE A 244 10.67 4.57 12.15
N ALA A 245 11.40 3.58 12.67
CA ALA A 245 12.79 3.76 13.06
C ALA A 245 13.72 3.81 11.83
N ASP A 246 14.55 4.85 11.73
CA ASP A 246 15.63 4.90 10.76
C ASP A 246 16.92 4.35 11.37
N ARG A 247 17.38 3.23 10.79
CA ARG A 247 18.60 2.51 11.17
C ARG A 247 19.87 3.19 10.63
N SER A 248 19.75 4.14 9.70
CA SER A 248 20.81 5.00 9.18
C SER A 248 21.15 6.16 10.13
N ARG A 249 20.25 6.50 11.06
CA ARG A 249 20.35 7.65 11.97
C ARG A 249 20.67 7.25 13.41
N TYR A 250 21.06 8.23 14.22
CA TYR A 250 21.41 8.07 15.63
C TYR A 250 21.09 9.34 16.42
N ASN A 251 20.38 9.22 17.54
CA ASN A 251 20.04 10.33 18.45
C ASN A 251 19.50 11.59 17.71
N PRO A 252 18.32 11.51 17.06
CA PRO A 252 17.39 10.38 17.05
C PRO A 252 17.49 9.47 15.81
N ALA A 253 17.22 8.19 15.99
CA ALA A 253 17.21 7.12 14.99
C ALA A 253 15.79 6.85 14.47
N ILE A 254 15.21 7.89 13.87
CA ILE A 254 13.83 8.00 13.36
C ILE A 254 13.85 9.05 12.23
N GLU A 255 12.91 8.99 11.28
CA GLU A 255 12.89 9.87 10.11
C GLU A 255 12.83 11.38 10.45
N THR A 256 13.37 12.22 9.56
CA THR A 256 13.43 13.69 9.76
C THR A 256 12.08 14.39 9.84
N ILE A 257 11.03 13.76 9.31
CA ILE A 257 9.67 14.31 9.25
C ILE A 257 8.95 14.29 10.60
N PHE A 258 9.44 13.48 11.54
CA PHE A 258 9.05 13.54 12.95
C PHE A 258 9.85 14.65 13.62
N GLU A 259 9.17 15.71 14.03
CA GLU A 259 9.76 16.89 14.67
C GLU A 259 9.63 16.81 16.19
N ASN A 260 8.52 16.26 16.68
CA ASN A 260 8.22 16.14 18.11
C ASN A 260 8.76 14.83 18.71
N ILE A 261 10.06 14.63 18.57
CA ILE A 261 10.79 13.50 19.15
C ILE A 261 11.27 13.86 20.57
N ALA A 262 11.02 12.95 21.51
CA ALA A 262 11.43 13.06 22.90
C ALA A 262 12.95 13.28 23.07
N PRO A 263 13.41 14.36 23.74
CA PRO A 263 14.83 14.71 23.80
C PRO A 263 15.66 13.79 24.71
N ARG A 264 16.97 13.77 24.45
CA ARG A 264 17.96 12.95 25.16
C ARG A 264 18.26 13.48 26.58
N THR A 265 17.32 13.31 27.49
CA THR A 265 17.38 13.88 28.86
C THR A 265 18.31 13.14 29.83
N SER A 266 18.54 11.84 29.69
CA SER A 266 19.55 11.09 30.47
C SER A 266 19.94 9.76 29.82
N ARG A 267 21.02 9.12 30.30
CA ARG A 267 21.45 7.77 29.90
C ARG A 267 20.41 6.65 30.10
N LEU A 268 19.33 6.90 30.85
CA LEU A 268 18.31 5.90 31.21
C LEU A 268 16.89 6.27 30.74
N ASN A 269 16.68 7.50 30.24
CA ASN A 269 15.35 8.05 29.93
C ASN A 269 15.25 8.69 28.53
N ALA A 270 16.26 8.54 27.67
CA ALA A 270 16.28 9.15 26.34
C ALA A 270 15.30 8.48 25.36
N SER A 271 14.45 9.30 24.73
CA SER A 271 13.75 8.99 23.46
C SER A 271 13.06 7.61 23.41
N SER A 272 12.50 7.15 24.52
CA SER A 272 11.97 5.78 24.69
C SER A 272 10.46 5.76 24.84
N TYR A 273 9.78 5.06 23.93
CA TYR A 273 8.33 5.09 23.72
C TYR A 273 7.67 3.74 24.01
N TRP A 274 6.63 3.73 24.85
CA TRP A 274 5.86 2.50 25.13
C TRP A 274 5.21 1.95 23.86
N SER A 275 5.37 0.63 23.65
CA SER A 275 4.42 -0.12 22.84
C SER A 275 3.27 -0.64 23.70
N SER A 276 2.15 -1.00 23.06
CA SER A 276 1.14 -1.85 23.68
C SER A 276 1.70 -3.24 24.03
N THR A 277 2.56 -3.81 23.20
CA THR A 277 3.02 -5.20 23.30
C THR A 277 3.57 -5.61 24.67
N THR A 278 2.92 -6.61 25.26
CA THR A 278 3.29 -7.17 26.55
C THR A 278 4.42 -8.19 26.38
N ARG A 279 5.39 -8.17 27.31
CA ARG A 279 6.52 -9.10 27.25
C ARG A 279 6.12 -10.46 27.84
N ILE A 280 5.74 -11.41 26.99
CA ILE A 280 5.25 -12.73 27.42
C ILE A 280 6.27 -13.56 28.24
N GLN A 281 7.54 -13.19 28.20
CA GLN A 281 8.66 -13.84 28.90
C GLN A 281 8.63 -13.78 30.44
N HIS A 282 7.81 -12.93 31.05
CA HIS A 282 7.65 -12.88 32.52
C HIS A 282 6.34 -13.57 32.92
N PRO A 283 6.33 -14.53 33.88
CA PRO A 283 5.12 -15.27 34.24
C PRO A 283 3.96 -14.35 34.65
N ASP A 284 4.27 -13.28 35.38
CA ASP A 284 3.29 -12.29 35.85
C ASP A 284 2.93 -11.21 34.79
N THR A 285 3.57 -11.21 33.62
CA THR A 285 3.38 -10.22 32.53
C THR A 285 3.49 -8.73 32.93
N ILE A 286 4.26 -8.46 33.98
CA ILE A 286 4.54 -7.11 34.50
C ILE A 286 5.46 -6.27 33.60
N ASP A 287 6.13 -6.87 32.61
CA ASP A 287 6.97 -6.18 31.61
C ASP A 287 6.18 -5.91 30.32
N ALA A 288 6.49 -4.78 29.66
CA ALA A 288 6.06 -4.46 28.29
C ALA A 288 7.27 -3.99 27.46
N TRP A 289 7.12 -4.00 26.14
CA TRP A 289 8.16 -3.56 25.20
C TRP A 289 8.11 -2.05 24.94
N HIS A 290 9.26 -1.47 24.62
CA HIS A 290 9.39 -0.07 24.21
C HIS A 290 10.58 0.13 23.26
N VAL A 291 10.42 1.04 22.30
CA VAL A 291 11.48 1.41 21.33
C VAL A 291 12.22 2.66 21.80
N SER A 292 13.55 2.62 21.80
CA SER A 292 14.41 3.77 22.10
C SER A 292 15.03 4.34 20.82
N TYR A 293 14.50 5.47 20.36
CA TYR A 293 15.06 6.22 19.22
C TYR A 293 16.37 6.95 19.56
N GLU A 294 16.95 6.82 20.76
CA GLU A 294 18.35 7.26 20.95
C GLU A 294 19.29 6.43 20.04
N LYS A 295 18.99 5.13 19.89
CA LYS A 295 19.87 4.15 19.23
C LYS A 295 19.15 3.20 18.26
N SER A 296 17.83 3.34 18.10
CA SER A 296 16.93 2.32 17.52
C SER A 296 17.11 0.97 18.23
N LEU A 297 16.74 0.92 19.51
CA LEU A 297 16.87 -0.30 20.32
C LEU A 297 15.54 -0.70 20.95
N ASN A 298 15.20 -1.98 20.76
CA ASN A 298 14.03 -2.62 21.34
C ASN A 298 14.40 -3.09 22.76
N TYR A 299 13.70 -2.56 23.75
CA TYR A 299 13.90 -2.82 25.17
C TYR A 299 12.58 -3.24 25.81
N TYR A 300 12.66 -3.80 27.01
CA TYR A 300 11.49 -4.01 27.85
C TYR A 300 11.70 -3.36 29.21
N ASN A 301 10.60 -2.96 29.84
CA ASN A 301 10.59 -2.49 31.22
C ASN A 301 9.26 -2.84 31.87
N ARG A 302 9.23 -2.80 33.21
CA ARG A 302 7.99 -2.96 33.96
C ARG A 302 6.96 -1.90 33.60
N LYS A 303 5.71 -2.33 33.43
CA LYS A 303 4.52 -1.53 33.14
C LYS A 303 4.30 -0.37 34.13
N GLU A 304 4.82 -0.48 35.35
CA GLU A 304 4.84 0.56 36.39
C GLU A 304 5.72 1.79 36.07
N THR A 305 6.68 1.67 35.15
CA THR A 305 7.68 2.72 34.88
C THR A 305 7.19 3.77 33.87
N LEU A 306 7.69 5.00 33.97
CA LEU A 306 7.32 6.07 33.05
C LEU A 306 8.16 6.03 31.76
N ARG A 307 7.50 5.97 30.60
CA ARG A 307 8.09 6.13 29.26
C ARG A 307 7.31 7.20 28.49
N HIS A 308 7.86 7.67 27.37
CA HIS A 308 7.13 8.55 26.46
C HIS A 308 5.99 7.79 25.77
N VAL A 309 5.02 8.54 25.27
CA VAL A 309 3.88 8.01 24.53
C VAL A 309 3.84 8.72 23.18
N ARG A 310 3.47 7.97 22.14
CA ARG A 310 3.21 8.42 20.79
C ARG A 310 2.11 7.52 20.27
N CYS A 311 0.95 8.08 19.97
CA CYS A 311 -0.19 7.32 19.51
C CYS A 311 -0.10 7.07 17.99
N VAL A 312 -0.75 5.99 17.56
CA VAL A 312 -0.97 5.67 16.15
C VAL A 312 -2.47 5.45 15.92
N ARG A 313 -2.90 5.64 14.67
CA ARG A 313 -4.25 5.36 14.18
C ARG A 313 -4.16 4.87 12.72
N GLY A 314 -5.27 4.42 12.17
CA GLY A 314 -5.24 3.79 10.85
C GLY A 314 -4.36 2.55 10.84
N GLY A 315 -3.79 2.24 9.68
CA GLY A 315 -3.27 0.90 9.38
C GLY A 315 -4.39 -0.14 9.18
N GLU A 316 -5.62 0.16 9.59
CA GLU A 316 -6.83 -0.45 9.07
C GLU A 316 -6.71 -0.72 7.55
N VAL A 317 -7.04 -1.94 7.11
CA VAL A 317 -7.74 -2.07 5.83
C VAL A 317 -8.97 -1.20 6.03
N GLY A 318 -8.97 -0.03 5.40
CA GLY A 318 -9.71 1.12 5.93
C GLY A 318 -11.23 0.93 5.92
N SER A 319 -11.94 2.03 6.16
CA SER A 319 -13.34 2.16 5.76
C SER A 319 -13.49 2.25 4.21
N ASN A 320 -12.80 1.35 3.52
CA ASN A 320 -12.79 1.13 2.09
C ASN A 320 -13.65 -0.11 1.84
N THR A 321 -14.97 0.09 1.70
CA THR A 321 -15.66 -0.73 0.69
C THR A 321 -14.87 -0.55 -0.60
N ASN A 322 -14.23 -1.60 -1.12
CA ASN A 322 -13.49 -1.50 -2.37
C ASN A 322 -14.48 -1.06 -3.45
N THR A 323 -14.44 0.22 -3.82
CA THR A 323 -15.50 0.81 -4.63
C THR A 323 -15.22 0.39 -6.06
N PRO A 324 -16.00 -0.52 -6.68
CA PRO A 324 -15.53 -1.17 -7.89
C PRO A 324 -15.30 -0.15 -9.02
N PRO A 325 -14.25 -0.32 -9.83
CA PRO A 325 -13.91 0.60 -10.89
C PRO A 325 -15.06 0.77 -11.88
N ILE A 326 -15.18 1.96 -12.46
CA ILE A 326 -16.29 2.35 -13.33
C ILE A 326 -15.84 2.20 -14.79
N ALA A 327 -16.41 1.22 -15.48
CA ALA A 327 -16.19 0.97 -16.90
C ALA A 327 -17.20 1.73 -17.76
N THR A 328 -16.82 2.16 -18.97
CA THR A 328 -17.60 3.12 -19.76
C THR A 328 -17.87 2.67 -21.21
N ASP A 329 -19.06 3.00 -21.72
CA ASP A 329 -19.54 2.57 -23.05
C ASP A 329 -18.81 3.28 -24.22
N ASN A 330 -17.83 2.63 -24.84
CA ASN A 330 -17.15 3.18 -26.01
C ASN A 330 -17.97 3.01 -27.29
N ASN A 331 -17.88 4.00 -28.19
CA ASN A 331 -18.57 3.99 -29.49
C ASN A 331 -17.56 4.19 -30.62
N TYR A 332 -17.48 3.21 -31.52
CA TYR A 332 -16.57 3.18 -32.66
C TYR A 332 -17.29 3.02 -33.99
N SER A 333 -16.61 3.38 -35.08
CA SER A 333 -17.04 3.07 -36.43
C SER A 333 -15.89 2.59 -37.30
N THR A 334 -16.25 1.82 -38.33
CA THR A 334 -15.39 1.40 -39.45
C THR A 334 -16.24 1.32 -40.72
N ILE A 335 -15.64 0.88 -41.82
CA ILE A 335 -16.33 0.47 -43.04
C ILE A 335 -16.24 -1.05 -43.21
N VAL A 336 -17.12 -1.61 -44.05
CA VAL A 336 -17.14 -3.04 -44.39
C VAL A 336 -15.75 -3.58 -44.74
N ASP A 337 -15.47 -4.81 -44.29
CA ASP A 337 -14.22 -5.55 -44.43
C ASP A 337 -12.97 -4.94 -43.74
N MET A 338 -13.03 -3.72 -43.19
CA MET A 338 -11.88 -3.04 -42.57
C MET A 338 -11.79 -3.22 -41.06
N THR A 339 -10.60 -3.60 -40.57
CA THR A 339 -10.28 -3.69 -39.15
C THR A 339 -10.47 -2.35 -38.42
N LYS A 340 -10.83 -2.44 -37.13
CA LYS A 340 -10.87 -1.30 -36.20
C LYS A 340 -9.99 -1.61 -34.98
N SER A 341 -9.10 -0.70 -34.64
CA SER A 341 -8.34 -0.70 -33.39
C SER A 341 -8.63 0.54 -32.55
N GLY A 342 -8.45 0.44 -31.25
CA GLY A 342 -8.61 1.51 -30.27
C GLY A 342 -8.21 1.01 -28.88
N ASN A 343 -8.59 1.73 -27.83
CA ASN A 343 -8.41 1.29 -26.45
C ASN A 343 -9.66 1.63 -25.61
N VAL A 344 -10.31 0.60 -25.04
CA VAL A 344 -11.59 0.77 -24.32
C VAL A 344 -11.45 1.55 -23.01
N ILE A 345 -10.29 1.45 -22.34
CA ILE A 345 -10.02 2.15 -21.08
C ILE A 345 -9.75 3.65 -21.30
N THR A 346 -9.23 4.05 -22.46
CA THR A 346 -8.76 5.44 -22.70
C THR A 346 -9.51 6.21 -23.79
N ASP A 347 -10.20 5.56 -24.72
CA ASP A 347 -10.88 6.22 -25.84
C ASP A 347 -12.30 6.69 -25.46
N GLY A 348 -12.47 8.00 -25.29
CA GLY A 348 -13.76 8.65 -25.09
C GLY A 348 -13.86 9.34 -23.73
N ILE A 349 -14.74 8.85 -22.87
CA ILE A 349 -14.62 9.04 -21.43
C ILE A 349 -13.67 7.92 -20.96
N PRO A 350 -12.59 8.21 -20.23
CA PRO A 350 -11.75 7.15 -19.66
C PRO A 350 -12.47 6.43 -18.52
N ASP A 351 -12.19 5.14 -18.38
CA ASP A 351 -12.56 4.38 -17.19
C ASP A 351 -11.85 4.96 -15.95
N SER A 352 -12.45 4.80 -14.78
CA SER A 352 -11.93 5.40 -13.55
C SER A 352 -12.25 4.62 -12.29
N ASP A 353 -11.34 4.68 -11.32
CA ASP A 353 -11.49 4.04 -10.02
C ASP A 353 -11.81 5.09 -8.93
N PRO A 354 -12.85 4.91 -8.10
CA PRO A 354 -13.20 5.87 -7.05
C PRO A 354 -12.28 5.86 -5.82
N ASP A 355 -11.64 4.73 -5.51
CA ASP A 355 -10.64 4.62 -4.43
C ASP A 355 -9.26 5.12 -4.91
N GLY A 356 -9.05 5.17 -6.23
CA GLY A 356 -7.83 5.59 -6.92
C GLY A 356 -6.89 4.43 -7.29
N ASP A 357 -7.36 3.19 -7.15
CA ASP A 357 -6.59 1.98 -7.45
C ASP A 357 -6.40 1.78 -8.97
N THR A 358 -5.41 0.96 -9.35
CA THR A 358 -5.18 0.61 -10.77
C THR A 358 -5.95 -0.64 -11.14
N PHE A 359 -6.36 -0.71 -12.41
CA PHE A 359 -7.26 -1.74 -12.94
C PHE A 359 -6.84 -2.20 -14.34
N SER A 360 -7.36 -3.36 -14.75
CA SER A 360 -7.11 -3.94 -16.06
C SER A 360 -8.31 -4.77 -16.54
N ILE A 361 -8.41 -5.06 -17.85
CA ILE A 361 -9.47 -5.91 -18.40
C ILE A 361 -9.40 -7.30 -17.73
N SER A 362 -10.51 -7.74 -17.13
CA SER A 362 -10.63 -9.04 -16.47
C SER A 362 -11.54 -10.03 -17.20
N ALA A 363 -12.50 -9.53 -18.00
CA ALA A 363 -13.36 -10.34 -18.85
C ALA A 363 -13.90 -9.56 -20.05
N ASN A 364 -14.29 -10.28 -21.11
CA ASN A 364 -15.04 -9.76 -22.25
C ASN A 364 -16.04 -10.79 -22.79
N THR A 365 -16.99 -10.33 -23.60
CA THR A 365 -17.75 -11.19 -24.52
C THR A 365 -17.16 -11.11 -25.94
N GLU A 366 -17.48 -12.08 -26.79
CA GLU A 366 -17.14 -12.01 -28.21
C GLU A 366 -18.27 -11.33 -29.00
N PRO A 367 -17.94 -10.52 -30.03
CA PRO A 367 -18.93 -9.95 -30.94
C PRO A 367 -19.60 -11.01 -31.81
N SER A 368 -20.75 -10.68 -32.40
CA SER A 368 -21.60 -11.66 -33.11
C SER A 368 -21.36 -11.72 -34.62
N ASN A 369 -20.65 -10.76 -35.20
CA ASN A 369 -20.45 -10.60 -36.64
C ASN A 369 -19.00 -10.20 -36.96
N GLY A 370 -18.05 -10.77 -36.23
CA GLY A 370 -16.62 -10.50 -36.36
C GLY A 370 -15.79 -11.22 -35.30
N MET A 371 -14.49 -10.93 -35.26
CA MET A 371 -13.55 -11.44 -34.25
C MET A 371 -12.92 -10.29 -33.46
N LEU A 372 -12.76 -10.48 -32.16
CA LEU A 372 -12.07 -9.56 -31.26
C LEU A 372 -10.69 -10.08 -30.85
N THR A 373 -9.80 -9.18 -30.48
CA THR A 373 -8.64 -9.42 -29.63
C THR A 373 -8.50 -8.21 -28.73
N LEU A 374 -8.58 -8.41 -27.41
CA LEU A 374 -8.56 -7.37 -26.40
C LEU A 374 -7.50 -7.72 -25.35
N GLU A 375 -6.58 -6.78 -25.11
CA GLU A 375 -5.46 -6.93 -24.18
C GLU A 375 -5.81 -6.37 -22.80
N ASN A 376 -5.17 -6.85 -21.73
CA ASN A 376 -5.40 -6.39 -20.34
C ASN A 376 -5.31 -4.86 -20.16
N ASN A 377 -4.53 -4.16 -20.99
CA ASN A 377 -4.40 -2.70 -20.96
C ASN A 377 -5.51 -1.93 -21.72
N GLY A 378 -6.58 -2.61 -22.12
CA GLY A 378 -7.72 -2.04 -22.86
C GLY A 378 -7.54 -1.95 -24.37
N SER A 379 -6.33 -2.19 -24.90
CA SER A 379 -6.06 -2.08 -26.35
C SER A 379 -6.70 -3.23 -27.12
N PHE A 380 -7.35 -2.94 -28.25
CA PHE A 380 -8.04 -3.97 -29.02
C PHE A 380 -7.85 -3.89 -30.54
N ILE A 381 -8.11 -5.01 -31.20
CA ILE A 381 -8.30 -5.16 -32.64
C ILE A 381 -9.60 -5.92 -32.88
N TYR A 382 -10.51 -5.34 -33.68
CA TYR A 382 -11.72 -5.97 -34.17
C TYR A 382 -11.65 -6.12 -35.70
N GLN A 383 -12.03 -7.28 -36.21
CA GLN A 383 -12.25 -7.55 -37.64
C GLN A 383 -13.71 -7.93 -37.84
N PRO A 384 -14.52 -7.14 -38.60
CA PRO A 384 -15.86 -7.56 -38.97
C PRO A 384 -15.83 -8.77 -39.92
N ASP A 385 -16.87 -9.59 -39.87
CA ASP A 385 -17.11 -10.66 -40.84
C ASP A 385 -17.24 -10.12 -42.27
N LEU A 386 -16.81 -10.92 -43.24
CA LEU A 386 -16.71 -10.52 -44.64
C LEU A 386 -18.08 -10.11 -45.20
N GLY A 387 -18.20 -8.84 -45.61
CA GLY A 387 -19.43 -8.24 -46.11
C GLY A 387 -20.43 -7.77 -45.05
N PHE A 388 -20.11 -7.86 -43.74
CA PHE A 388 -21.02 -7.39 -42.69
C PHE A 388 -21.17 -5.86 -42.72
N ILE A 389 -22.41 -5.39 -42.66
CA ILE A 389 -22.80 -3.98 -42.59
C ILE A 389 -23.90 -3.87 -41.55
N GLY A 390 -23.71 -3.04 -40.53
CA GLY A 390 -24.63 -2.97 -39.39
C GLY A 390 -23.96 -2.47 -38.12
N ILE A 391 -24.42 -2.99 -36.99
CA ILE A 391 -23.86 -2.73 -35.66
C ILE A 391 -23.47 -4.08 -35.07
N ASP A 392 -22.26 -4.15 -34.54
CA ASP A 392 -21.78 -5.26 -33.72
C ASP A 392 -21.50 -4.76 -32.30
N LEU A 393 -21.63 -5.65 -31.32
CA LEU A 393 -21.53 -5.33 -29.90
C LEU A 393 -20.64 -6.35 -29.20
N PHE A 394 -19.78 -5.90 -28.30
CA PHE A 394 -19.18 -6.73 -27.26
C PHE A 394 -19.19 -5.99 -25.92
N SER A 395 -19.09 -6.74 -24.84
CA SER A 395 -19.03 -6.22 -23.47
C SER A 395 -17.65 -6.45 -22.86
N TYR A 396 -17.24 -5.61 -21.92
CA TYR A 396 -16.05 -5.85 -21.10
C TYR A 396 -16.27 -5.48 -19.63
N TRP A 397 -15.36 -5.99 -18.80
CA TRP A 397 -15.23 -5.66 -17.40
C TRP A 397 -13.76 -5.37 -17.09
N ILE A 398 -13.53 -4.42 -16.19
CA ILE A 398 -12.24 -4.18 -15.54
C ILE A 398 -12.30 -4.66 -14.09
N THR A 399 -11.16 -5.06 -13.56
CA THR A 399 -10.97 -5.40 -12.14
C THR A 399 -9.76 -4.67 -11.61
N ASP A 400 -9.91 -4.10 -10.41
CA ASP A 400 -8.85 -3.43 -9.66
C ASP A 400 -7.86 -4.42 -9.03
N MET A 401 -6.75 -3.92 -8.48
CA MET A 401 -5.75 -4.74 -7.76
C MET A 401 -6.26 -5.38 -6.45
N ARG A 402 -7.49 -5.10 -6.04
CA ARG A 402 -8.16 -5.57 -4.80
C ARG A 402 -9.38 -6.45 -5.10
N GLU A 403 -9.43 -7.00 -6.32
CA GLU A 403 -10.41 -7.97 -6.85
C GLU A 403 -11.87 -7.50 -6.97
N ALA A 404 -12.21 -6.20 -6.85
CA ALA A 404 -13.58 -5.78 -7.22
C ALA A 404 -13.72 -5.59 -8.73
N GLN A 405 -14.86 -6.03 -9.26
CA GLN A 405 -15.18 -6.01 -10.68
C GLN A 405 -16.16 -4.88 -11.00
N SER A 406 -15.91 -4.19 -12.11
CA SER A 406 -16.72 -3.08 -12.59
C SER A 406 -18.17 -3.44 -12.91
N ASN A 407 -18.97 -2.42 -13.21
CA ASN A 407 -20.13 -2.62 -14.07
C ASN A 407 -19.72 -3.24 -15.41
N GLU A 408 -20.68 -3.90 -16.08
CA GLU A 408 -20.55 -4.22 -17.50
C GLU A 408 -20.52 -2.91 -18.31
N ALA A 409 -19.59 -2.80 -19.26
CA ALA A 409 -19.54 -1.72 -20.25
C ALA A 409 -19.66 -2.29 -21.67
N THR A 410 -20.46 -1.62 -22.50
CA THR A 410 -20.79 -2.06 -23.86
C THR A 410 -20.00 -1.27 -24.90
N VAL A 411 -19.19 -1.98 -25.71
CA VAL A 411 -18.53 -1.41 -26.87
C VAL A 411 -19.41 -1.60 -28.11
N ARG A 412 -19.79 -0.47 -28.72
CA ARG A 412 -20.58 -0.45 -29.96
C ARG A 412 -19.68 -0.17 -31.16
N ILE A 413 -19.64 -1.08 -32.13
CA ILE A 413 -18.97 -0.85 -33.41
C ILE A 413 -20.02 -0.71 -34.53
N THR A 414 -19.97 0.40 -35.27
CA THR A 414 -20.85 0.63 -36.43
C THR A 414 -20.06 0.43 -37.73
N ILE A 415 -20.43 -0.59 -38.50
CA ILE A 415 -19.77 -0.98 -39.75
C ILE A 415 -20.59 -0.41 -40.92
N ASN A 416 -20.02 0.58 -41.61
CA ASN A 416 -20.68 1.31 -42.67
C ASN A 416 -20.40 0.70 -44.06
N SER A 417 -21.31 0.89 -45.02
CA SER A 417 -21.03 0.51 -46.40
C SER A 417 -19.89 1.34 -47.00
N SER A 418 -19.06 0.71 -47.83
CA SER A 418 -18.06 1.42 -48.63
C SER A 418 -18.77 2.19 -49.76
N SER A 419 -18.56 3.50 -49.83
CA SER A 419 -19.19 4.36 -50.84
C SER A 419 -18.54 4.18 -52.21
N SER A 420 -19.13 3.33 -53.04
CA SER A 420 -18.67 2.97 -54.39
C SER A 420 -18.81 4.13 -55.39
N SER A 421 -17.93 5.14 -55.25
CA SER A 421 -17.81 6.30 -56.15
C SER A 421 -17.20 5.92 -57.52
N SER A 422 -17.86 5.01 -58.23
CA SER A 422 -17.43 4.47 -59.53
C SER A 422 -18.61 4.30 -60.48
N VAL A 423 -19.05 5.40 -61.11
CA VAL A 423 -19.84 5.36 -62.34
C VAL A 423 -19.09 6.13 -63.42
N THR A 424 -18.64 5.41 -64.44
CA THR A 424 -17.92 5.98 -65.59
C THR A 424 -18.88 6.75 -66.51
N SER A 425 -18.32 7.75 -67.20
CA SER A 425 -18.99 8.68 -68.13
C SER A 425 -20.12 8.11 -69.00
N SER A 426 -21.21 8.87 -69.08
CA SER A 426 -21.93 9.10 -70.34
C SER A 426 -21.93 10.60 -70.63
N SER A 427 -21.83 11.00 -71.91
CA SER A 427 -21.56 12.39 -72.30
C SER A 427 -22.43 12.87 -73.47
N SER A 428 -23.15 13.96 -73.27
CA SER A 428 -23.82 14.73 -74.33
C SER A 428 -23.96 16.21 -73.96
N SER A 429 -23.25 17.06 -74.71
CA SER A 429 -23.39 18.52 -74.85
C SER A 429 -24.71 18.89 -75.55
N SER A 430 -25.27 20.12 -75.58
CA SER A 430 -25.03 21.45 -74.94
C SER A 430 -26.25 22.37 -75.32
N GLU A 431 -26.37 23.71 -75.19
CA GLU A 431 -25.54 24.89 -74.87
C GLU A 431 -26.40 26.00 -74.19
N SER A 432 -25.76 27.11 -73.73
CA SER A 432 -26.30 28.50 -73.71
C SER A 432 -27.49 28.86 -72.76
N SER A 433 -27.72 30.10 -72.30
CA SER A 433 -26.88 31.33 -72.22
C SER A 433 -27.46 32.42 -71.28
N SER A 434 -26.56 33.12 -70.56
CA SER A 434 -26.57 34.57 -70.24
C SER A 434 -27.77 35.33 -69.59
N SER A 435 -27.54 35.75 -68.33
CA SER A 435 -27.48 37.17 -67.89
C SER A 435 -28.72 37.99 -67.44
N SER A 436 -28.40 39.03 -66.64
CA SER A 436 -29.12 40.30 -66.39
C SER A 436 -30.27 40.33 -65.37
N SER A 437 -30.47 41.36 -64.52
CA SER A 437 -29.59 42.46 -64.02
C SER A 437 -30.30 43.28 -62.92
N ILE A 438 -29.59 43.76 -61.88
CA ILE A 438 -30.06 44.82 -60.94
C ILE A 438 -29.64 46.21 -61.48
N PRO A 439 -30.24 47.35 -61.05
CA PRO A 439 -29.45 48.26 -60.17
C PRO A 439 -30.23 49.18 -59.19
N GLY A 440 -29.50 49.65 -58.13
CA GLY A 440 -29.83 50.79 -57.26
C GLY A 440 -30.61 50.46 -55.97
N GLY A 441 -30.31 50.99 -54.77
CA GLY A 441 -29.29 51.97 -54.31
C GLY A 441 -29.74 52.63 -52.98
N THR A 442 -28.95 53.30 -52.12
CA THR A 442 -27.50 53.58 -51.96
C THR A 442 -27.24 54.13 -50.52
N ASP A 443 -25.98 54.23 -50.08
CA ASP A 443 -25.47 55.12 -48.98
C ASP A 443 -25.90 54.85 -47.50
N PHE A 444 -25.16 55.19 -46.42
CA PHE A 444 -23.71 55.51 -46.20
C PHE A 444 -23.34 55.52 -44.67
N PHE A 445 -22.30 54.76 -44.26
CA PHE A 445 -21.43 54.91 -43.04
C PHE A 445 -21.92 54.73 -41.57
N ASP A 446 -20.91 54.57 -40.69
CA ASP A 446 -20.86 54.23 -39.25
C ASP A 446 -21.48 55.24 -38.25
N ASP A 447 -21.84 54.80 -37.03
CA ASP A 447 -21.01 54.97 -35.80
C ASP A 447 -21.62 54.27 -34.54
N PHE A 448 -20.79 54.04 -33.52
CA PHE A 448 -21.13 53.53 -32.18
C PHE A 448 -22.13 54.43 -31.44
N ARG A 449 -22.96 53.83 -30.55
CA ARG A 449 -23.04 54.25 -29.13
C ARG A 449 -23.26 53.08 -28.17
N TYR A 450 -22.42 53.04 -27.15
CA TYR A 450 -22.64 52.37 -25.87
C TYR A 450 -23.07 53.47 -24.87
N ASP A 451 -24.04 53.22 -23.99
CA ASP A 451 -24.28 54.09 -22.82
C ASP A 451 -24.87 53.28 -21.65
N THR A 452 -24.59 53.69 -20.41
CA THR A 452 -24.84 52.90 -19.19
C THR A 452 -24.98 53.78 -17.95
N ILE A 453 -26.22 53.98 -17.48
CA ILE A 453 -26.61 54.86 -16.35
C ILE A 453 -27.88 54.25 -15.71
N ALA A 454 -28.13 54.15 -14.40
CA ALA A 454 -27.40 54.26 -13.12
C ALA A 454 -28.25 53.47 -12.06
N ASN A 455 -27.78 52.86 -10.96
CA ASN A 455 -26.84 53.21 -9.88
C ASN A 455 -27.46 54.07 -8.73
N TYR A 456 -26.93 53.94 -7.50
CA TYR A 456 -27.51 54.17 -6.14
C TYR A 456 -28.37 53.00 -5.61
N GLY A 457 -28.31 52.58 -4.33
CA GLY A 457 -27.67 53.11 -3.11
C GLY A 457 -28.73 53.37 -2.01
N GLN A 458 -28.58 53.02 -0.72
CA GLN A 458 -27.41 52.64 0.09
C GLN A 458 -27.81 51.83 1.36
N SER A 459 -26.81 51.20 2.02
CA SER A 459 -26.67 50.80 3.45
C SER A 459 -27.85 50.27 4.33
N GLY A 460 -27.57 49.24 5.14
CA GLY A 460 -28.42 48.81 6.28
C GLY A 460 -27.97 47.48 6.92
N VAL A 461 -27.58 47.51 8.20
CA VAL A 461 -27.11 46.32 8.96
C VAL A 461 -28.30 45.53 9.52
N GLY A 462 -28.25 44.18 9.50
CA GLY A 462 -29.24 43.33 10.16
C GLY A 462 -28.76 41.89 10.39
N SER A 463 -28.72 41.46 11.65
CA SER A 463 -28.40 40.08 12.06
C SER A 463 -29.67 39.23 12.18
N PHE A 464 -29.63 37.97 11.73
CA PHE A 464 -30.73 37.02 11.91
C PHE A 464 -30.39 35.97 12.97
N THR A 465 -31.09 36.03 14.10
CA THR A 465 -31.40 34.86 14.92
C THR A 465 -32.78 34.34 14.53
N TYR A 466 -33.04 33.04 14.71
CA TYR A 466 -34.37 32.47 14.56
C TYR A 466 -34.58 31.41 15.65
N ASP A 467 -35.54 31.64 16.54
CA ASP A 467 -35.75 30.81 17.73
C ASP A 467 -37.23 30.91 18.18
N ALA A 468 -37.96 29.79 18.09
CA ALA A 468 -39.30 29.53 18.63
C ALA A 468 -39.72 28.08 18.25
N ILE A 469 -39.54 27.09 19.13
CA ILE A 469 -40.49 26.68 20.18
C ILE A 469 -41.77 25.99 19.65
N ASN A 470 -41.94 24.71 20.00
CA ASN A 470 -43.15 24.26 20.69
C ASN A 470 -42.91 23.01 21.57
N GLN A 471 -43.85 22.73 22.49
CA GLN A 471 -43.58 21.97 23.73
C GLN A 471 -44.21 20.58 23.81
N GLN A 472 -43.54 19.72 24.60
CA GLN A 472 -44.04 18.75 25.60
C GLN A 472 -45.32 17.92 25.36
N ALA A 473 -45.22 16.63 25.71
CA ALA A 473 -46.26 15.94 26.46
C ALA A 473 -45.66 14.85 27.38
N LEU A 474 -45.96 14.96 28.68
CA LEU A 474 -45.84 13.95 29.77
C LEU A 474 -44.47 13.25 29.97
#